data_AF-A0A1P8K6K1-F1
#
_entry.id   AF-A0A1P8K6K1-F1
#
_cell.length_a   1.000
_cell.length_b   1.000
_cell.length_c   1.000
_cell.angle_alpha   90.00
_cell.angle_beta   90.00
_cell.angle_gamma   90.00
#
_symmetry.space_group_name_H-M   'P 1'
#
loop_
_entity.id
_entity.type
_entity.pdbx_description
1 polymer ?
#
loop_
_entity_poly.entity_id
_entity_poly.type
_entity_poly.pdbx_seq_one_letter_code
_entity_poly.pdbx_strand_id
1 'polypeptide(L)'
;MADTDFQFHYHHVGGRGGNLPFEEGPMRVPKQFYPDIQLHLYDADPDCEKQLAGKGFACPTQVHTKALWSEKGNKTLYVYYDPHASSFLRANPAMAKHYRWQPQCGDFELGTMLRPVKNIPMAVESLDAHVAESKVRVDFLSLDTQGAELDILKGALQTCSDSVVGVMAEISLDPLYEGQGLFTTLTDHLRTLHFSLVTVNWNELGSYRAPLGFRSKSCPIDGDAYYIKDAVAVSYHPEPYRDLMKLAFLSLTFGLLERCMEALVLAKDLQSDFSGPVPSYVTMLQELLRAFEATPKVFPVTLQDFYGRPNEQVHLTVEVIRARYFSAMPVELRQPHLVNLITLAATAQTPVEGFLAASGFEALAAEVTERRIKEAMHTLQYIGVPIAKQDGRTIYNAAVEPEIRAIPYTGASTSSQGA
;
A
#
# COMPACT_ATOMS: atom_id res chain seq x y z
N MET A 1 -21.62 -8.32 -17.66
CA MET A 1 -21.95 -6.88 -17.54
C MET A 1 -20.87 -6.13 -18.28
N ALA A 2 -21.20 -5.03 -18.96
CA ALA A 2 -20.16 -4.17 -19.53
C ALA A 2 -19.30 -3.68 -18.36
N ASP A 3 -17.98 -3.89 -18.45
CA ASP A 3 -17.00 -3.37 -17.52
C ASP A 3 -17.28 -1.87 -17.36
N THR A 4 -17.75 -1.46 -16.18
CA THR A 4 -17.84 -0.04 -15.87
C THR A 4 -16.43 0.36 -15.54
N ASP A 5 -15.79 1.00 -16.51
CA ASP A 5 -14.40 1.42 -16.59
C ASP A 5 -13.65 1.64 -15.24
N PHE A 6 -14.29 2.25 -14.24
CA PHE A 6 -13.68 2.58 -12.95
C PHE A 6 -13.89 1.56 -11.81
N GLN A 7 -14.62 0.47 -12.00
CA GLN A 7 -14.76 -0.54 -10.94
C GLN A 7 -13.37 -1.07 -10.54
N PHE A 8 -13.16 -1.31 -9.25
CA PHE A 8 -11.86 -1.79 -8.74
C PHE A 8 -11.83 -3.32 -8.78
N HIS A 9 -11.05 -3.91 -9.67
CA HIS A 9 -10.96 -5.36 -9.86
C HIS A 9 -9.90 -5.99 -8.97
N TYR A 10 -10.37 -6.69 -7.95
CA TYR A 10 -9.56 -7.44 -7.01
C TYR A 10 -9.48 -8.91 -7.42
N HIS A 11 -8.30 -9.37 -7.80
CA HIS A 11 -8.05 -10.76 -8.21
C HIS A 11 -7.31 -11.49 -7.10
N HIS A 12 -7.84 -12.62 -6.65
CA HIS A 12 -7.23 -13.44 -5.63
C HIS A 12 -7.07 -14.87 -6.12
N VAL A 13 -5.83 -15.32 -6.21
CA VAL A 13 -5.45 -16.68 -6.61
C VAL A 13 -5.11 -17.47 -5.36
N GLY A 14 -5.80 -18.61 -5.16
CA GLY A 14 -5.77 -19.35 -3.90
C GLY A 14 -7.05 -19.24 -3.07
N GLY A 15 -8.15 -18.77 -3.66
CA GLY A 15 -9.33 -18.31 -2.92
C GLY A 15 -10.22 -19.36 -2.27
N ARG A 16 -9.81 -20.64 -2.18
CA ARG A 16 -10.61 -21.74 -1.60
C ARG A 16 -11.25 -21.39 -0.25
N GLY A 17 -10.47 -20.72 0.61
CA GLY A 17 -10.87 -20.32 1.96
C GLY A 17 -11.93 -19.24 1.99
N GLY A 18 -12.12 -18.49 0.91
CA GLY A 18 -13.01 -17.32 0.86
C GLY A 18 -12.58 -16.19 1.80
N ASN A 19 -11.37 -16.25 2.35
CA ASN A 19 -10.81 -15.20 3.18
C ASN A 19 -10.35 -14.07 2.25
N LEU A 20 -10.76 -12.84 2.55
CA LEU A 20 -10.38 -11.67 1.77
C LEU A 20 -9.30 -10.88 2.50
N PRO A 21 -8.16 -10.56 1.85
CA PRO A 21 -7.06 -9.86 2.50
C PRO A 21 -7.41 -8.47 3.03
N PHE A 22 -8.49 -7.81 2.55
CA PHE A 22 -8.95 -6.54 3.13
C PHE A 22 -9.90 -6.70 4.34
N GLU A 23 -10.37 -7.91 4.64
CA GLU A 23 -11.15 -8.18 5.86
C GLU A 23 -10.23 -8.46 7.05
N GLU A 24 -9.10 -9.14 6.84
CA GLU A 24 -8.21 -9.58 7.92
C GLU A 24 -6.75 -9.08 7.81
N GLY A 25 -6.37 -8.37 6.74
CA GLY A 25 -5.00 -7.90 6.48
C GLY A 25 -4.76 -6.38 6.66
N PRO A 26 -3.56 -5.86 6.37
CA PRO A 26 -3.21 -4.45 6.53
C PRO A 26 -3.98 -3.49 5.61
N MET A 27 -4.58 -4.01 4.54
CA MET A 27 -5.44 -3.24 3.64
C MET A 27 -6.81 -3.04 4.29
N ARG A 28 -7.20 -1.80 4.59
CA ARG A 28 -8.46 -1.44 5.24
C ARG A 28 -9.37 -0.70 4.27
N VAL A 29 -10.38 -1.42 3.77
CA VAL A 29 -11.40 -0.84 2.89
C VAL A 29 -12.67 -0.54 3.71
N PRO A 30 -13.12 0.72 3.80
CA PRO A 30 -14.40 1.03 4.41
C PRO A 30 -15.57 0.36 3.67
N LYS A 31 -16.51 -0.25 4.41
CA LYS A 31 -17.61 -1.07 3.86
C LYS A 31 -18.46 -0.37 2.80
N GLN A 32 -18.57 0.96 2.86
CA GLN A 32 -19.31 1.75 1.89
C GLN A 32 -18.74 1.65 0.46
N PHE A 33 -17.46 1.28 0.31
CA PHE A 33 -16.81 1.11 -1.00
C PHE A 33 -16.87 -0.32 -1.52
N TYR A 34 -17.41 -1.29 -0.76
CA TYR A 34 -17.51 -2.68 -1.23
C TYR A 34 -18.32 -2.84 -2.53
N PRO A 35 -19.41 -2.08 -2.77
CA PRO A 35 -20.11 -2.13 -4.06
C PRO A 35 -19.25 -1.68 -5.26
N ASP A 36 -18.20 -0.89 -5.02
CA ASP A 36 -17.28 -0.40 -6.06
C ASP A 36 -16.16 -1.41 -6.39
N ILE A 37 -16.08 -2.53 -5.67
CA ILE A 37 -15.04 -3.56 -5.82
C ILE A 37 -15.65 -4.80 -6.47
N GLN A 38 -15.08 -5.22 -7.59
CA GLN A 38 -15.38 -6.52 -8.20
C GLN A 38 -14.34 -7.53 -7.76
N LEU A 39 -14.79 -8.58 -7.07
CA LEU A 39 -13.94 -9.67 -6.63
C LEU A 39 -13.89 -10.79 -7.68
N HIS A 40 -12.68 -11.23 -8.00
CA HIS A 40 -12.38 -12.38 -8.85
C HIS A 40 -11.59 -13.41 -8.04
N LEU A 41 -12.20 -14.55 -7.74
CA LEU A 41 -11.59 -15.63 -6.95
C LEU A 41 -11.15 -16.76 -7.88
N TYR A 42 -9.88 -17.10 -7.86
CA TYR A 42 -9.29 -18.16 -8.68
C TYR A 42 -8.92 -19.36 -7.80
N ASP A 43 -9.28 -20.54 -8.26
CA ASP A 43 -8.85 -21.79 -7.67
C ASP A 43 -8.66 -22.88 -8.73
N ALA A 44 -7.72 -23.78 -8.49
CA ALA A 44 -7.44 -24.91 -9.37
C ALA A 44 -8.37 -26.12 -9.10
N ASP A 45 -9.04 -26.16 -7.95
CA ASP A 45 -10.01 -27.20 -7.60
C ASP A 45 -11.32 -27.02 -8.38
N PRO A 46 -11.75 -28.02 -9.18
CA PRO A 46 -13.02 -27.96 -9.91
C PRO A 46 -14.27 -27.86 -9.04
N ASP A 47 -14.17 -28.16 -7.74
CA ASP A 47 -15.27 -28.00 -6.79
C ASP A 47 -15.27 -26.63 -6.08
N CYS A 48 -14.34 -25.71 -6.42
CA CYS A 48 -14.22 -24.41 -5.74
C CYS A 48 -15.52 -23.59 -5.80
N GLU A 49 -16.22 -23.57 -6.94
CA GLU A 49 -17.50 -22.88 -7.08
C GLU A 49 -18.55 -23.39 -6.09
N LYS A 50 -18.62 -24.71 -5.87
CA LYS A 50 -19.53 -25.32 -4.89
C LYS A 50 -19.12 -25.01 -3.46
N GLN A 51 -17.80 -24.96 -3.20
CA GLN A 51 -17.26 -24.68 -1.86
C GLN A 51 -17.45 -23.21 -1.47
N LEU A 52 -17.43 -22.30 -2.45
CA LEU A 52 -17.67 -20.88 -2.28
C LEU A 52 -19.16 -20.51 -2.41
N ALA A 53 -19.99 -21.40 -2.97
CA ALA A 53 -21.43 -21.21 -3.03
C ALA A 53 -22.01 -21.02 -1.62
N GLY A 54 -22.75 -19.93 -1.44
CA GLY A 54 -23.36 -19.59 -0.14
C GLY A 54 -22.44 -18.86 0.84
N LYS A 55 -21.15 -18.63 0.50
CA LYS A 55 -20.37 -17.61 1.19
C LYS A 55 -20.92 -16.24 0.79
N GLY A 56 -21.55 -15.55 1.73
CA GLY A 56 -22.21 -14.26 1.52
C GLY A 56 -21.19 -13.13 1.40
N PHE A 57 -20.45 -13.09 0.30
CA PHE A 57 -19.49 -12.02 0.03
C PHE A 57 -20.19 -10.67 -0.05
N ALA A 58 -19.62 -9.69 0.63
CA ALA A 58 -20.17 -8.35 0.66
C ALA A 58 -19.83 -7.53 -0.61
N CYS A 59 -18.87 -7.99 -1.41
CA CYS A 59 -18.56 -7.45 -2.73
C CYS A 59 -19.20 -8.32 -3.84
N PRO A 60 -19.60 -7.73 -4.99
CA PRO A 60 -19.84 -8.48 -6.22
C PRO A 60 -18.68 -9.45 -6.49
N THR A 61 -19.00 -10.74 -6.68
CA THR A 61 -17.98 -11.80 -6.73
C THR A 61 -18.16 -12.71 -7.93
N GLN A 62 -17.06 -13.03 -8.60
CA GLN A 62 -16.96 -14.01 -9.66
C GLN A 62 -15.91 -15.06 -9.29
N VAL A 63 -16.26 -16.33 -9.42
CA VAL A 63 -15.34 -17.46 -9.18
C VAL A 63 -14.84 -17.99 -10.52
N HIS A 64 -13.55 -18.32 -10.59
CA HIS A 64 -12.84 -18.82 -11.76
C HIS A 64 -12.15 -20.13 -11.40
N THR A 65 -12.64 -21.22 -11.99
CA THR A 65 -11.96 -22.52 -11.90
C THR A 65 -10.78 -22.53 -12.88
N LYS A 66 -9.63 -22.00 -12.47
CA LYS A 66 -8.46 -21.78 -13.31
C LYS A 66 -7.16 -22.00 -12.52
N ALA A 67 -6.27 -22.79 -13.09
CA ALA A 67 -4.93 -23.03 -12.57
C ALA A 67 -3.93 -22.10 -13.30
N LEU A 68 -3.35 -21.17 -12.56
CA LEU A 68 -2.41 -20.18 -13.10
C LEU A 68 -0.96 -20.61 -12.88
N TRP A 69 -0.11 -20.31 -13.86
CA TRP A 69 1.33 -20.57 -13.86
C TRP A 69 2.06 -19.54 -14.73
N SER A 70 3.35 -19.76 -15.04
CA SER A 70 4.14 -18.91 -15.92
C SER A 70 3.74 -18.98 -17.40
N GLU A 71 3.22 -20.12 -17.86
CA GLU A 71 2.88 -20.37 -19.27
C GLU A 71 1.84 -21.51 -19.40
N LYS A 72 1.31 -21.69 -20.62
CA LYS A 72 0.40 -22.81 -20.92
C LYS A 72 1.14 -24.14 -20.85
N GLY A 73 0.57 -25.10 -20.14
CA GLY A 73 1.18 -26.42 -20.02
C GLY A 73 0.39 -27.37 -19.14
N ASN A 74 1.07 -28.41 -18.67
CA ASN A 74 0.52 -29.36 -17.71
C ASN A 74 1.38 -29.37 -16.44
N LYS A 75 0.73 -29.32 -15.28
CA LYS A 75 1.36 -29.45 -13.97
C LYS A 75 0.64 -30.51 -13.14
N THR A 76 1.29 -30.94 -12.07
CA THR A 76 0.67 -31.79 -11.06
C THR A 76 0.39 -30.94 -9.83
N LEU A 77 -0.89 -30.81 -9.46
CA LEU A 77 -1.27 -30.27 -8.16
C LEU A 77 -1.05 -31.36 -7.12
N TYR A 78 -0.17 -31.09 -6.15
CA TYR A 78 0.06 -31.93 -4.99
C TYR A 78 -0.92 -31.52 -3.90
N VAL A 79 -1.88 -32.39 -3.61
CA VAL A 79 -2.85 -32.18 -2.54
C VAL A 79 -2.32 -32.83 -1.27
N TYR A 80 -2.26 -32.03 -0.22
CA TYR A 80 -1.74 -32.42 1.08
C TYR A 80 -2.85 -32.73 2.08
N TYR A 81 -2.46 -33.11 3.29
CA TYR A 81 -3.37 -33.46 4.37
C TYR A 81 -4.24 -32.28 4.77
N ASP A 82 -3.66 -31.07 4.82
CA ASP A 82 -4.42 -29.84 4.73
C ASP A 82 -4.60 -29.46 3.24
N PRO A 83 -5.84 -29.49 2.70
CA PRO A 83 -6.08 -29.10 1.31
C PRO A 83 -5.75 -27.63 1.02
N HIS A 84 -5.72 -26.75 2.03
CA HIS A 84 -5.33 -25.34 1.87
C HIS A 84 -3.82 -25.18 1.59
N ALA A 85 -3.02 -26.21 1.89
CA ALA A 85 -1.58 -26.22 1.60
C ALA A 85 -1.25 -26.76 0.20
N SER A 86 -2.25 -27.04 -0.64
CA SER A 86 -2.04 -27.66 -1.95
C SER A 86 -1.21 -26.76 -2.86
N SER A 87 -0.25 -27.34 -3.58
CA SER A 87 0.71 -26.58 -4.39
C SER A 87 1.06 -27.31 -5.69
N PHE A 88 1.49 -26.56 -6.70
CA PHE A 88 2.14 -27.12 -7.90
C PHE A 88 3.60 -27.52 -7.64
N LEU A 89 4.13 -27.16 -6.47
CA LEU A 89 5.46 -27.53 -5.99
C LEU A 89 5.35 -28.59 -4.90
N ARG A 90 6.40 -29.39 -4.74
CA ARG A 90 6.45 -30.41 -3.68
C ARG A 90 6.85 -29.79 -2.37
N ALA A 91 6.18 -30.13 -1.28
CA ALA A 91 6.59 -29.76 0.07
C ALA A 91 8.04 -30.15 0.35
N ASN A 92 8.80 -29.24 0.95
CA ASN A 92 10.19 -29.47 1.33
C ASN A 92 10.25 -30.32 2.61
N PRO A 93 10.79 -31.55 2.56
CA PRO A 93 10.86 -32.42 3.74
C PRO A 93 11.67 -31.83 4.91
N ALA A 94 12.63 -30.93 4.63
CA ALA A 94 13.41 -30.25 5.67
C ALA A 94 12.55 -29.37 6.59
N MET A 95 11.38 -28.96 6.11
CA MET A 95 10.44 -28.10 6.83
C MET A 95 9.52 -28.85 7.78
N ALA A 96 9.47 -30.18 7.71
CA ALA A 96 8.49 -31.00 8.42
C ALA A 96 8.48 -30.84 9.95
N LYS A 97 9.62 -30.49 10.56
CA LYS A 97 9.73 -30.29 12.02
C LYS A 97 9.16 -28.96 12.51
N HIS A 98 8.88 -28.02 11.61
CA HIS A 98 8.41 -26.69 11.98
C HIS A 98 6.93 -26.72 12.34
N TYR A 99 6.53 -25.84 13.25
CA TYR A 99 5.15 -25.74 13.69
C TYR A 99 4.80 -24.32 14.13
N ARG A 100 3.52 -23.99 14.11
CA ARG A 100 2.94 -22.83 14.81
C ARG A 100 1.82 -23.27 15.71
N TRP A 101 1.52 -22.50 16.74
CA TRP A 101 0.31 -22.72 17.52
C TRP A 101 -0.83 -21.90 16.93
N GLN A 102 -2.00 -22.51 16.78
CA GLN A 102 -3.25 -21.84 16.39
C GLN A 102 -4.32 -22.10 17.45
N PRO A 103 -5.11 -21.08 17.84
CA PRO A 103 -6.21 -21.25 18.79
C PRO A 103 -7.21 -22.35 18.42
N GLN A 104 -7.43 -22.55 17.12
CA GLN A 104 -8.48 -23.41 16.58
C GLN A 104 -8.09 -24.90 16.59
N CYS A 105 -6.79 -25.22 16.50
CA CYS A 105 -6.32 -26.60 16.33
C CYS A 105 -5.07 -26.97 17.14
N GLY A 106 -4.54 -26.07 17.96
CA GLY A 106 -3.36 -26.32 18.79
C GLY A 106 -2.06 -26.24 17.99
N ASP A 107 -1.17 -27.22 18.19
CA ASP A 107 0.11 -27.26 17.46
C ASP A 107 -0.15 -27.68 16.00
N PHE A 108 0.00 -26.72 15.11
CA PHE A 108 -0.11 -26.87 13.67
C PHE A 108 1.26 -27.25 13.09
N GLU A 109 1.51 -28.54 12.96
CA GLU A 109 2.79 -29.12 12.54
C GLU A 109 2.88 -29.22 11.00
N LEU A 110 3.90 -28.59 10.39
CA LEU A 110 4.06 -28.58 8.93
C LEU A 110 4.22 -29.97 8.35
N GLY A 111 4.92 -30.89 9.02
CA GLY A 111 5.06 -32.27 8.54
C GLY A 111 3.74 -33.03 8.45
N THR A 112 2.77 -32.69 9.31
CA THR A 112 1.42 -33.26 9.25
C THR A 112 0.60 -32.56 8.16
N MET A 113 0.61 -31.23 8.13
CA MET A 113 -0.09 -30.39 7.14
C MET A 113 0.30 -30.78 5.71
N LEU A 114 1.60 -30.86 5.44
CA LEU A 114 2.22 -31.12 4.13
C LEU A 114 2.41 -32.61 3.83
N ARG A 115 1.71 -33.50 4.53
CA ARG A 115 1.73 -34.93 4.21
C ARG A 115 0.96 -35.19 2.92
N PRO A 116 1.57 -35.77 1.86
CA PRO A 116 0.88 -35.97 0.57
C PRO A 116 -0.35 -36.86 0.69
N VAL A 117 -1.44 -36.49 0.00
CA VAL A 117 -2.69 -37.26 -0.06
C VAL A 117 -2.95 -37.75 -1.49
N LYS A 118 -2.92 -36.86 -2.48
CA LYS A 118 -3.15 -37.22 -3.88
C LYS A 118 -2.47 -36.25 -4.84
N ASN A 119 -2.23 -36.71 -6.05
CA ASN A 119 -1.64 -35.94 -7.14
C ASN A 119 -2.69 -35.80 -8.25
N ILE A 120 -2.94 -34.57 -8.70
CA ILE A 120 -3.93 -34.29 -9.76
C ILE A 120 -3.21 -33.64 -10.94
N PRO A 121 -3.07 -34.32 -12.09
CA PRO A 121 -2.60 -33.67 -13.30
C PRO A 121 -3.66 -32.69 -13.80
N MET A 122 -3.25 -31.48 -14.17
CA MET A 122 -4.14 -30.48 -14.73
C MET A 122 -3.42 -29.53 -15.69
N ALA A 123 -4.20 -28.96 -16.60
CA ALA A 123 -3.73 -27.90 -17.48
C ALA A 123 -3.57 -26.60 -16.69
N VAL A 124 -2.53 -25.86 -17.00
CA VAL A 124 -2.24 -24.53 -16.45
C VAL A 124 -2.11 -23.51 -17.57
N GLU A 125 -2.33 -22.24 -17.26
CA GLU A 125 -2.11 -21.11 -18.18
C GLU A 125 -1.53 -19.89 -17.49
N SER A 126 -1.01 -18.94 -18.26
CA SER A 126 -0.53 -17.67 -17.72
C SER A 126 -1.68 -16.70 -17.45
N LEU A 127 -1.50 -15.78 -16.50
CA LEU A 127 -2.49 -14.74 -16.23
C LEU A 127 -2.70 -13.85 -17.46
N ASP A 128 -1.63 -13.52 -18.19
CA ASP A 128 -1.71 -12.76 -19.43
C ASP A 128 -2.61 -13.44 -20.49
N ALA A 129 -2.49 -14.76 -20.65
CA ALA A 129 -3.35 -15.49 -21.57
C ALA A 129 -4.82 -15.48 -21.12
N HIS A 130 -5.05 -15.65 -19.82
CA HIS A 130 -6.39 -15.63 -19.25
C HIS A 130 -7.06 -14.25 -19.40
N VAL A 131 -6.34 -13.18 -19.11
CA VAL A 131 -6.80 -11.79 -19.25
C VAL A 131 -7.10 -11.46 -20.71
N ALA A 132 -6.24 -11.88 -21.64
CA ALA A 132 -6.46 -11.66 -23.08
C ALA A 132 -7.71 -12.39 -23.60
N GLU A 133 -7.99 -13.60 -23.11
CA GLU A 133 -9.16 -14.39 -23.52
C GLU A 133 -10.46 -13.86 -22.90
N SER A 134 -10.45 -13.62 -21.58
CA SER A 134 -11.63 -13.23 -20.80
C SER A 134 -11.96 -11.74 -20.92
N LYS A 135 -10.98 -10.93 -21.33
CA LYS A 135 -11.02 -9.45 -21.32
C LYS A 135 -11.32 -8.89 -19.92
N VAL A 136 -10.90 -9.59 -18.88
CA VAL A 136 -11.06 -9.15 -17.50
C VAL A 136 -9.85 -8.31 -17.10
N ARG A 137 -10.11 -7.12 -16.55
CA ARG A 137 -9.08 -6.23 -16.01
C ARG A 137 -8.59 -6.68 -14.64
N VAL A 138 -7.30 -6.48 -14.34
CA VAL A 138 -6.70 -6.74 -13.01
C VAL A 138 -6.12 -5.46 -12.45
N ASP A 139 -6.69 -4.94 -11.35
CA ASP A 139 -6.15 -3.74 -10.67
C ASP A 139 -5.31 -4.11 -9.45
N PHE A 140 -5.74 -5.12 -8.71
CA PHE A 140 -4.99 -5.69 -7.59
C PHE A 140 -4.87 -7.20 -7.76
N LEU A 141 -3.64 -7.72 -7.68
CA LEU A 141 -3.37 -9.15 -7.77
C LEU A 141 -2.90 -9.69 -6.41
N SER A 142 -3.70 -10.58 -5.82
CA SER A 142 -3.38 -11.31 -4.60
C SER A 142 -3.04 -12.75 -4.93
N LEU A 143 -1.93 -13.24 -4.42
CA LEU A 143 -1.41 -14.59 -4.64
C LEU A 143 -1.17 -15.29 -3.30
N ASP A 144 -1.97 -16.32 -3.04
CA ASP A 144 -1.84 -17.26 -1.93
C ASP A 144 -1.84 -18.67 -2.54
N THR A 145 -0.72 -19.04 -3.14
CA THR A 145 -0.63 -20.21 -4.03
C THR A 145 0.40 -21.22 -3.57
N GLN A 146 0.84 -21.10 -2.32
CA GLN A 146 1.65 -22.07 -1.63
C GLN A 146 2.94 -22.37 -2.41
N GLY A 147 3.65 -21.29 -2.80
CA GLY A 147 4.97 -21.33 -3.44
C GLY A 147 4.99 -21.06 -4.96
N ALA A 148 3.83 -20.94 -5.61
CA ALA A 148 3.72 -20.67 -7.04
C ALA A 148 3.73 -19.17 -7.41
N GLU A 149 3.84 -18.27 -6.43
CA GLU A 149 3.63 -16.83 -6.58
C GLU A 149 4.56 -16.23 -7.64
N LEU A 150 5.86 -16.56 -7.56
CA LEU A 150 6.85 -16.05 -8.51
C LEU A 150 6.60 -16.53 -9.94
N ASP A 151 6.15 -17.77 -10.13
CA ASP A 151 5.91 -18.30 -11.47
C ASP A 151 4.61 -17.73 -12.07
N ILE A 152 3.59 -17.49 -11.26
CA ILE A 152 2.39 -16.76 -11.70
C ILE A 152 2.76 -15.32 -12.11
N LEU A 153 3.59 -14.63 -11.33
CA LEU A 153 4.05 -13.27 -11.66
C LEU A 153 4.82 -13.22 -12.99
N LYS A 154 5.66 -14.23 -13.29
CA LYS A 154 6.32 -14.36 -14.60
C LYS A 154 5.33 -14.56 -15.75
N GLY A 155 4.16 -15.13 -15.48
CA GLY A 155 3.05 -15.28 -16.43
C GLY A 155 2.09 -14.09 -16.47
N ALA A 156 2.37 -13.01 -15.72
CA ALA A 156 1.52 -11.84 -15.57
C ALA A 156 2.21 -10.54 -16.04
N LEU A 157 3.31 -10.63 -16.81
CA LEU A 157 4.14 -9.47 -17.14
C LEU A 157 3.34 -8.37 -17.86
N GLN A 158 2.56 -8.75 -18.87
CA GLN A 158 1.77 -7.78 -19.64
C GLN A 158 0.66 -7.19 -18.77
N THR A 159 -0.05 -8.04 -18.03
CA THR A 159 -1.13 -7.62 -17.11
C THR A 159 -0.60 -6.67 -16.04
N CYS A 160 0.54 -7.00 -15.43
CA CYS A 160 1.20 -6.15 -14.44
C CYS A 160 1.68 -4.83 -15.03
N SER A 161 2.13 -4.83 -16.28
CA SER A 161 2.54 -3.62 -16.99
C SER A 161 1.35 -2.70 -17.29
N ASP A 162 0.21 -3.27 -17.68
CA ASP A 162 -0.90 -2.51 -18.27
C ASP A 162 -1.93 -2.00 -17.25
N SER A 163 -2.15 -2.71 -16.14
CA SER A 163 -3.30 -2.39 -15.28
C SER A 163 -3.07 -2.54 -13.78
N VAL A 164 -2.19 -3.45 -13.35
CA VAL A 164 -2.04 -3.75 -11.92
C VAL A 164 -1.36 -2.58 -11.21
N VAL A 165 -2.02 -2.08 -10.17
CA VAL A 165 -1.50 -0.99 -9.30
C VAL A 165 -1.04 -1.51 -7.94
N GLY A 166 -1.40 -2.74 -7.56
CA GLY A 166 -0.94 -3.39 -6.34
C GLY A 166 -0.88 -4.90 -6.42
N VAL A 167 0.02 -5.48 -5.62
CA VAL A 167 0.20 -6.92 -5.50
C VAL A 167 0.23 -7.29 -4.02
N MET A 168 -0.46 -8.37 -3.65
CA MET A 168 -0.14 -9.12 -2.45
C MET A 168 0.40 -10.49 -2.87
N ALA A 169 1.49 -10.92 -2.27
CA ALA A 169 2.02 -12.26 -2.46
C ALA A 169 2.36 -12.90 -1.12
N GLU A 170 1.99 -14.16 -0.95
CA GLU A 170 2.59 -15.02 0.06
C GLU A 170 4.09 -15.13 -0.24
N ILE A 171 4.91 -14.86 0.77
CA ILE A 171 6.36 -14.84 0.69
C ILE A 171 6.95 -15.82 1.68
N SER A 172 8.17 -16.24 1.40
CA SER A 172 8.86 -17.18 2.25
C SER A 172 10.36 -16.89 2.29
N LEU A 173 10.92 -16.92 3.50
CA LEU A 173 12.34 -16.73 3.77
C LEU A 173 13.14 -18.03 3.58
N ASP A 174 12.50 -19.16 3.87
CA ASP A 174 13.06 -20.51 3.70
C ASP A 174 12.11 -21.35 2.83
N PRO A 175 12.62 -22.24 1.96
CA PRO A 175 11.78 -22.97 1.01
C PRO A 175 10.80 -23.93 1.70
N LEU A 176 9.52 -23.55 1.86
CA LEU A 176 8.42 -24.41 2.30
C LEU A 176 8.12 -25.51 1.28
N TYR A 177 8.25 -25.16 0.00
CA TYR A 177 8.15 -26.04 -1.15
C TYR A 177 9.47 -26.05 -1.95
N GLU A 178 9.79 -27.19 -2.55
CA GLU A 178 10.96 -27.41 -3.40
C GLU A 178 10.90 -26.52 -4.64
N GLY A 179 11.94 -25.71 -4.84
CA GLY A 179 12.06 -24.84 -6.01
C GLY A 179 11.21 -23.56 -5.95
N GLN A 180 10.55 -23.27 -4.83
CA GLN A 180 9.77 -22.04 -4.67
C GLN A 180 10.64 -20.78 -4.78
N GLY A 181 10.03 -19.68 -5.24
CA GLY A 181 10.65 -18.37 -5.14
C GLY A 181 10.74 -17.91 -3.68
N LEU A 182 11.90 -17.40 -3.26
CA LEU A 182 12.04 -16.79 -1.93
C LEU A 182 11.69 -15.30 -1.97
N PHE A 183 11.46 -14.73 -0.79
CA PHE A 183 11.09 -13.32 -0.59
C PHE A 183 11.97 -12.35 -1.38
N THR A 184 13.28 -12.55 -1.37
CA THR A 184 14.23 -11.68 -2.09
C THR A 184 14.04 -11.75 -3.59
N THR A 185 14.00 -12.96 -4.17
CA THR A 185 13.80 -13.17 -5.60
C THR A 185 12.44 -12.65 -6.08
N LEU A 186 11.39 -12.87 -5.29
CA LEU A 186 10.04 -12.36 -5.58
C LEU A 186 10.00 -10.84 -5.53
N THR A 187 10.60 -10.25 -4.49
CA THR A 187 10.69 -8.79 -4.33
C THR A 187 11.49 -8.16 -5.48
N ASP A 188 12.61 -8.76 -5.86
CA ASP A 188 13.45 -8.26 -6.96
C ASP A 188 12.71 -8.34 -8.29
N HIS A 189 11.96 -9.41 -8.53
CA HIS A 189 11.09 -9.51 -9.70
C HIS A 189 10.04 -8.38 -9.73
N LEU A 190 9.31 -8.17 -8.64
CA LEU A 190 8.31 -7.09 -8.53
C LEU A 190 8.93 -5.69 -8.68
N ARG A 191 10.14 -5.47 -8.17
CA ARG A 191 10.89 -4.21 -8.38
C ARG A 191 11.18 -3.95 -9.86
N THR A 192 11.48 -4.98 -10.65
CA THR A 192 11.66 -4.80 -12.11
C THR A 192 10.39 -4.33 -12.81
N LEU A 193 9.23 -4.55 -12.19
CA LEU A 193 7.91 -4.10 -12.66
C LEU A 193 7.45 -2.82 -11.94
N HIS A 194 8.36 -2.09 -11.29
CA HIS A 194 8.12 -0.83 -10.59
C HIS A 194 7.19 -0.94 -9.36
N PHE A 195 7.10 -2.12 -8.74
CA PHE A 195 6.41 -2.28 -7.46
C PHE A 195 7.36 -2.07 -6.28
N SER A 196 6.88 -1.33 -5.29
CA SER A 196 7.59 -1.08 -4.03
C SER A 196 6.87 -1.77 -2.87
N LEU A 197 7.64 -2.43 -2.01
CA LEU A 197 7.15 -3.08 -0.80
C LEU A 197 6.57 -2.02 0.15
N VAL A 198 5.36 -2.25 0.63
CA VAL A 198 4.63 -1.37 1.55
C VAL A 198 4.71 -1.91 2.97
N THR A 199 4.33 -3.16 3.16
CA THR A 199 4.29 -3.81 4.46
C THR A 199 4.37 -5.32 4.30
N VAL A 200 4.77 -5.99 5.38
CA VAL A 200 4.79 -7.45 5.46
C VAL A 200 4.09 -7.88 6.75
N ASN A 201 3.13 -8.78 6.62
CA ASN A 201 2.53 -9.48 7.74
C ASN A 201 3.26 -10.82 7.93
N TRP A 202 4.24 -10.85 8.84
CA TRP A 202 5.06 -12.04 9.08
C TRP A 202 4.30 -13.10 9.87
N ASN A 203 4.44 -14.37 9.48
CA ASN A 203 4.20 -15.48 10.40
C ASN A 203 5.51 -16.06 10.91
N GLU A 204 5.44 -16.60 12.13
CA GLU A 204 6.56 -17.23 12.79
C GLU A 204 6.32 -18.74 12.90
N LEU A 205 7.37 -19.53 12.65
CA LEU A 205 7.37 -20.97 12.93
C LEU A 205 8.48 -21.33 13.91
N GLY A 206 8.15 -22.19 14.86
CA GLY A 206 9.12 -22.80 15.77
C GLY A 206 9.74 -24.04 15.11
N SER A 207 11.06 -24.18 15.18
CA SER A 207 11.79 -25.34 14.64
C SER A 207 11.99 -26.48 15.65
N TYR A 208 11.60 -26.26 16.91
CA TYR A 208 11.66 -27.22 18.01
C TYR A 208 10.39 -27.14 18.86
N ARG A 209 9.65 -28.24 18.94
CA ARG A 209 8.37 -28.32 19.65
C ARG A 209 8.58 -28.46 21.16
N ALA A 210 8.76 -27.33 21.85
CA ALA A 210 8.93 -27.30 23.29
C ALA A 210 7.63 -27.62 24.06
N PRO A 211 7.70 -28.20 25.28
CA PRO A 211 6.53 -28.37 26.15
C PRO A 211 5.88 -27.03 26.54
N LEU A 212 4.61 -27.08 26.97
CA LEU A 212 3.93 -25.90 27.53
C LEU A 212 4.74 -25.34 28.72
N GLY A 213 4.92 -24.02 28.77
CA GLY A 213 5.77 -23.33 29.75
C GLY A 213 7.21 -23.05 29.28
N PHE A 214 7.65 -23.65 28.16
CA PHE A 214 8.99 -23.44 27.58
C PHE A 214 8.95 -22.78 26.19
N ARG A 215 7.80 -22.24 25.80
CA ARG A 215 7.57 -21.63 24.49
C ARG A 215 7.70 -20.12 24.59
N SER A 216 8.29 -19.51 23.57
CA SER A 216 8.39 -18.04 23.42
C SER A 216 8.19 -17.66 21.95
N LYS A 217 8.53 -16.41 21.60
CA LYS A 217 8.54 -15.93 20.21
C LYS A 217 9.32 -16.89 19.30
N SER A 218 8.81 -17.12 18.10
CA SER A 218 9.45 -17.97 17.09
C SER A 218 10.18 -17.11 16.04
N CYS A 219 10.72 -17.74 15.00
CA CYS A 219 11.41 -17.00 13.93
C CYS A 219 10.44 -16.75 12.76
N PRO A 220 10.45 -15.55 12.15
CA PRO A 220 9.77 -15.30 10.89
C PRO A 220 10.26 -16.28 9.82
N ILE A 221 9.34 -16.76 8.99
CA ILE A 221 9.69 -17.72 7.93
C ILE A 221 8.84 -17.58 6.67
N ASP A 222 7.60 -17.14 6.82
CA ASP A 222 6.71 -16.80 5.73
C ASP A 222 5.87 -15.58 6.13
N GLY A 223 5.00 -15.14 5.23
CA GLY A 223 4.08 -14.05 5.50
C GLY A 223 3.46 -13.50 4.22
N ASP A 224 2.65 -12.45 4.37
CA ASP A 224 2.02 -11.76 3.26
C ASP A 224 2.74 -10.44 3.01
N ALA A 225 3.34 -10.29 1.83
CA ALA A 225 3.96 -9.03 1.42
C ALA A 225 3.03 -8.25 0.50
N TYR A 226 2.87 -6.97 0.80
CA TYR A 226 2.01 -6.05 0.04
C TYR A 226 2.89 -5.05 -0.70
N TYR A 227 2.60 -4.86 -1.98
CA TYR A 227 3.35 -4.00 -2.88
C TYR A 227 2.40 -3.06 -3.60
N ILE A 228 2.87 -1.84 -3.85
CA ILE A 228 2.14 -0.83 -4.62
C ILE A 228 3.06 -0.28 -5.70
N LYS A 229 2.53 -0.18 -6.92
CA LYS A 229 3.25 0.31 -8.10
C LYS A 229 3.61 1.78 -7.95
N ASP A 230 4.76 2.16 -8.49
CA ASP A 230 5.22 3.54 -8.57
C ASP A 230 4.25 4.41 -9.39
N ALA A 231 3.91 5.61 -8.90
CA ALA A 231 2.91 6.45 -9.53
C ALA A 231 3.38 7.00 -10.89
N VAL A 232 4.68 7.26 -11.04
CA VAL A 232 5.26 7.65 -12.34
C VAL A 232 5.16 6.48 -13.31
N ALA A 233 5.44 5.24 -12.89
CA ALA A 233 5.23 4.07 -13.73
C ALA A 233 3.76 3.89 -14.16
N VAL A 234 2.80 4.11 -13.25
CA VAL A 234 1.36 4.05 -13.57
C VAL A 234 0.94 5.13 -14.56
N SER A 235 1.59 6.30 -14.58
CA SER A 235 1.31 7.35 -15.58
C SER A 235 1.61 6.93 -17.04
N TYR A 236 2.33 5.83 -17.25
CA TYR A 236 2.59 5.23 -18.56
C TYR A 236 1.67 4.05 -18.90
N HIS A 237 0.70 3.72 -18.04
CA HIS A 237 -0.32 2.72 -18.37
C HIS A 237 -1.17 3.18 -19.57
N PRO A 238 -1.85 2.25 -20.27
CA PRO A 238 -2.77 2.59 -21.35
C PRO A 238 -3.87 3.57 -20.96
N GLU A 239 -4.38 3.52 -19.72
CA GLU A 239 -5.42 4.43 -19.22
C GLU A 239 -4.98 5.09 -17.90
N PRO A 240 -4.05 6.07 -17.96
CA PRO A 240 -3.30 6.51 -16.79
C PRO A 240 -4.15 7.27 -15.78
N TYR A 241 -5.12 8.08 -16.21
CA TYR A 241 -6.02 8.77 -15.29
C TYR A 241 -6.79 7.77 -14.41
N ARG A 242 -7.40 6.76 -15.02
CA ARG A 242 -8.13 5.71 -14.29
C ARG A 242 -7.21 4.99 -13.31
N ASP A 243 -6.04 4.58 -13.77
CA ASP A 243 -5.16 3.71 -13.01
C ASP A 243 -4.50 4.48 -11.86
N LEU A 244 -4.22 5.77 -12.03
CA LEU A 244 -3.79 6.65 -10.93
C LEU A 244 -4.89 6.86 -9.88
N MET A 245 -6.17 6.95 -10.28
CA MET A 245 -7.28 7.01 -9.31
C MET A 245 -7.39 5.70 -8.51
N LYS A 246 -7.20 4.55 -9.15
CA LYS A 246 -7.17 3.23 -8.48
C LYS A 246 -5.96 3.09 -7.56
N LEU A 247 -4.79 3.56 -7.99
CA LEU A 247 -3.58 3.63 -7.17
C LEU A 247 -3.77 4.53 -5.94
N ALA A 248 -4.42 5.69 -6.11
CA ALA A 248 -4.74 6.61 -5.03
C ALA A 248 -5.67 5.96 -4.00
N PHE A 249 -6.73 5.31 -4.48
CA PHE A 249 -7.65 4.57 -3.62
C PHE A 249 -6.93 3.47 -2.84
N LEU A 250 -6.16 2.63 -3.55
CA LEU A 250 -5.38 1.57 -2.93
C LEU A 250 -4.43 2.12 -1.86
N SER A 251 -3.66 3.17 -2.18
CA SER A 251 -2.74 3.80 -1.22
C SER A 251 -3.46 4.26 0.05
N LEU A 252 -4.66 4.83 -0.09
CA LEU A 252 -5.47 5.27 1.04
C LEU A 252 -5.92 4.09 1.93
N THR A 253 -6.26 2.95 1.34
CA THR A 253 -6.63 1.72 2.09
C THR A 253 -5.48 1.14 2.91
N PHE A 254 -4.22 1.48 2.58
CA PHE A 254 -3.04 1.15 3.39
C PHE A 254 -2.64 2.26 4.37
N GLY A 255 -3.39 3.37 4.43
CA GLY A 255 -3.01 4.53 5.24
C GLY A 255 -1.88 5.39 4.66
N LEU A 256 -1.53 5.21 3.38
CA LEU A 256 -0.43 5.92 2.74
C LEU A 256 -0.92 7.21 2.05
N LEU A 257 -1.25 8.22 2.86
CA LEU A 257 -1.84 9.46 2.35
C LEU A 257 -0.91 10.17 1.35
N GLU A 258 0.39 10.22 1.60
CA GLU A 258 1.34 10.89 0.69
C GLU A 258 1.39 10.22 -0.69
N ARG A 259 1.36 8.88 -0.75
CA ARG A 259 1.29 8.14 -2.03
C ARG A 259 -0.05 8.31 -2.73
N CYS A 260 -1.14 8.38 -1.96
CA CYS A 260 -2.45 8.75 -2.49
C CYS A 260 -2.38 10.13 -3.16
N MET A 261 -1.81 11.13 -2.47
CA MET A 261 -1.69 12.48 -3.00
C MET A 261 -0.77 12.56 -4.22
N GLU A 262 0.35 11.82 -4.24
CA GLU A 262 1.22 11.73 -5.41
C GLU A 262 0.46 11.27 -6.65
N ALA A 263 -0.31 10.18 -6.52
CA ALA A 263 -1.12 9.66 -7.63
C ALA A 263 -2.21 10.66 -8.08
N LEU A 264 -2.90 11.32 -7.14
CA LEU A 264 -3.91 12.33 -7.47
C LEU A 264 -3.31 13.56 -8.16
N VAL A 265 -2.13 14.01 -7.73
CA VAL A 265 -1.43 15.14 -8.33
C VAL A 265 -0.98 14.83 -9.75
N LEU A 266 -0.56 13.59 -10.04
CA LEU A 266 -0.28 13.16 -11.41
C LEU A 266 -1.55 13.02 -12.25
N ALA A 267 -2.65 12.55 -11.65
CA ALA A 267 -3.92 12.36 -12.35
C ALA A 267 -4.58 13.68 -12.76
N LYS A 268 -4.41 14.75 -11.96
CA LYS A 268 -5.13 16.03 -12.16
C LYS A 268 -4.91 16.67 -13.53
N ASP A 269 -3.75 16.45 -14.13
CA ASP A 269 -3.34 17.06 -15.40
C ASP A 269 -3.73 16.18 -16.61
N LEU A 270 -4.33 15.02 -16.36
CA LEU A 270 -4.79 14.08 -17.39
C LEU A 270 -6.27 14.29 -17.70
N GLN A 271 -6.64 14.09 -18.96
CA GLN A 271 -8.05 14.09 -19.35
C GLN A 271 -8.71 12.76 -18.94
N SER A 272 -9.94 12.87 -18.43
CA SER A 272 -10.81 11.73 -18.20
C SER A 272 -11.69 11.53 -19.42
N ASP A 273 -11.45 10.49 -20.21
CA ASP A 273 -12.29 10.12 -21.36
C ASP A 273 -13.58 9.36 -20.97
N PHE A 274 -13.93 9.38 -19.68
CA PHE A 274 -15.00 8.58 -19.11
C PHE A 274 -16.41 9.15 -19.32
N SER A 275 -17.33 8.29 -19.75
CA SER A 275 -18.76 8.62 -19.97
C SER A 275 -19.74 7.79 -19.13
N GLY A 276 -19.27 6.99 -18.17
CA GLY A 276 -20.10 6.08 -17.37
C GLY A 276 -20.45 6.59 -15.96
N PRO A 277 -21.04 5.74 -15.10
CA PRO A 277 -21.22 6.03 -13.69
C PRO A 277 -19.89 5.98 -12.92
N VAL A 278 -19.55 7.07 -12.24
CA VAL A 278 -18.33 7.19 -11.45
C VAL A 278 -18.52 6.48 -10.09
N PRO A 279 -17.67 5.50 -9.72
CA PRO A 279 -17.73 4.85 -8.41
C PRO A 279 -17.57 5.85 -7.25
N SER A 280 -18.11 5.47 -6.09
CA SER A 280 -18.11 6.36 -4.92
C SER A 280 -16.70 6.68 -4.42
N TYR A 281 -15.75 5.74 -4.53
CA TYR A 281 -14.35 6.00 -4.16
C TYR A 281 -13.69 7.05 -5.06
N VAL A 282 -14.00 7.09 -6.35
CA VAL A 282 -13.44 8.08 -7.29
C VAL A 282 -13.96 9.48 -6.95
N THR A 283 -15.26 9.58 -6.66
CA THR A 283 -15.88 10.85 -6.22
C THR A 283 -15.22 11.34 -4.93
N MET A 284 -15.03 10.45 -3.94
CA MET A 284 -14.33 10.76 -2.71
C MET A 284 -12.90 11.28 -2.98
N LEU A 285 -12.13 10.63 -3.85
CA LEU A 285 -10.78 11.06 -4.19
C LEU A 285 -10.73 12.43 -4.87
N GLN A 286 -11.70 12.76 -5.71
CA GLN A 286 -11.80 14.09 -6.31
C GLN A 286 -12.07 15.17 -5.26
N GLU A 287 -12.92 14.90 -4.27
CA GLU A 287 -13.12 15.83 -3.14
C GLU A 287 -11.86 15.95 -2.27
N LEU A 288 -11.14 14.85 -2.03
CA LEU A 288 -9.87 14.88 -1.31
C LEU A 288 -8.84 15.76 -2.04
N LEU A 289 -8.73 15.65 -3.37
CA LEU A 289 -7.86 16.50 -4.17
C LEU A 289 -8.25 17.98 -4.05
N ARG A 290 -9.54 18.32 -4.13
CA ARG A 290 -10.01 19.70 -3.95
C ARG A 290 -9.70 20.24 -2.54
N ALA A 291 -9.93 19.43 -1.51
CA ALA A 291 -9.60 19.79 -0.13
C ALA A 291 -8.09 20.02 0.04
N PHE A 292 -7.27 19.17 -0.59
CA PHE A 292 -5.83 19.36 -0.65
C PHE A 292 -5.48 20.67 -1.36
N GLU A 293 -5.96 20.93 -2.57
CA GLU A 293 -5.65 22.15 -3.33
C GLU A 293 -6.04 23.43 -2.60
N ALA A 294 -7.17 23.43 -1.89
CA ALA A 294 -7.63 24.55 -1.09
C ALA A 294 -6.81 24.78 0.19
N THR A 295 -6.04 23.78 0.64
CA THR A 295 -5.26 23.87 1.88
C THR A 295 -3.92 24.57 1.65
N PRO A 296 -3.58 25.62 2.42
CA PRO A 296 -2.28 26.27 2.32
C PRO A 296 -1.11 25.30 2.48
N LYS A 297 -0.11 25.42 1.61
CA LYS A 297 1.08 24.55 1.63
C LYS A 297 2.10 25.10 2.62
N VAL A 298 2.30 24.39 3.72
CA VAL A 298 3.29 24.69 4.76
C VAL A 298 4.21 23.49 4.89
N PHE A 299 5.52 23.73 4.78
CA PHE A 299 6.53 22.69 4.85
C PHE A 299 7.33 22.79 6.16
N PRO A 300 7.76 21.67 6.76
CA PRO A 300 8.64 21.70 7.91
C PRO A 300 10.03 22.24 7.54
N VAL A 301 10.86 22.51 8.55
CA VAL A 301 12.29 22.77 8.34
C VAL A 301 12.94 21.56 7.64
N THR A 302 13.87 21.85 6.74
CA THR A 302 14.64 20.87 5.96
C THR A 302 16.01 20.64 6.56
N LEU A 303 16.68 19.55 6.16
CA LEU A 303 18.08 19.32 6.52
C LEU A 303 18.99 20.50 6.09
N GLN A 304 18.68 21.12 4.95
CA GLN A 304 19.42 22.27 4.43
C GLN A 304 19.27 23.51 5.33
N ASP A 305 18.14 23.68 6.03
CA ASP A 305 17.97 24.79 6.97
C ASP A 305 18.94 24.67 8.16
N PHE A 306 19.21 23.44 8.62
CA PHE A 306 20.20 23.20 9.66
C PHE A 306 21.62 23.34 9.13
N TYR A 307 21.96 22.67 8.03
CA TYR A 307 23.36 22.48 7.65
C TYR A 307 23.85 23.37 6.51
N GLY A 308 22.98 24.18 5.92
CA GLY A 308 23.35 25.07 4.83
C GLY A 308 23.77 24.29 3.58
N ARG A 309 24.67 24.88 2.78
CA ARG A 309 25.21 24.22 1.58
C ARG A 309 26.37 23.29 1.95
N PRO A 310 26.69 22.30 1.09
CA PRO A 310 27.90 21.49 1.29
C PRO A 310 29.15 22.35 1.50
N ASN A 311 29.97 22.00 2.51
CA ASN A 311 31.21 22.68 2.90
C ASN A 311 31.06 24.04 3.62
N GLU A 312 29.86 24.44 4.02
CA GLU A 312 29.66 25.61 4.89
C GLU A 312 30.05 25.27 6.34
N GLN A 313 30.83 26.13 7.02
CA GLN A 313 31.02 26.00 8.47
C GLN A 313 29.71 26.38 9.17
N VAL A 314 29.09 25.42 9.85
CA VAL A 314 27.75 25.60 10.42
C VAL A 314 27.84 25.94 11.90
N HIS A 315 27.30 27.10 12.28
CA HIS A 315 26.90 27.40 13.64
C HIS A 315 25.39 27.21 13.77
N LEU A 316 24.97 26.14 14.43
CA LEU A 316 23.56 25.80 14.63
C LEU A 316 22.95 26.66 15.74
N THR A 317 22.48 27.85 15.38
CA THR A 317 21.61 28.66 16.25
C THR A 317 20.20 28.76 15.67
N VAL A 318 19.23 29.04 16.54
CA VAL A 318 17.83 29.20 16.17
C VAL A 318 17.66 30.33 15.14
N GLU A 319 18.42 31.41 15.28
CA GLU A 319 18.40 32.56 14.38
C GLU A 319 18.89 32.18 12.97
N VAL A 320 19.93 31.34 12.88
CA VAL A 320 20.47 30.85 11.61
C VAL A 320 19.46 29.92 10.92
N ILE A 321 18.84 29.00 11.65
CA ILE A 321 17.83 28.08 11.11
C ILE A 321 16.61 28.87 10.63
N ARG A 322 16.09 29.79 11.45
CA ARG A 322 14.97 30.68 11.09
C ARG A 322 15.29 31.51 9.84
N ALA A 323 16.47 32.09 9.77
CA ALA A 323 16.90 32.89 8.62
C ALA A 323 16.88 32.07 7.32
N ARG A 324 17.39 30.83 7.36
CA ARG A 324 17.40 29.93 6.20
C ARG A 324 15.99 29.48 5.81
N TYR A 325 15.17 29.07 6.78
CA TYR A 325 13.80 28.63 6.54
C TYR A 325 12.95 29.68 5.80
N PHE A 326 13.11 30.96 6.12
CA PHE A 326 12.39 32.07 5.46
C PHE A 326 13.14 32.69 4.27
N SER A 327 14.40 32.31 4.00
CA SER A 327 15.25 32.95 2.98
C SER A 327 14.65 32.84 1.57
N ALA A 328 14.08 31.68 1.24
CA ALA A 328 13.44 31.40 -0.04
C ALA A 328 11.96 31.84 -0.09
N MET A 329 11.48 32.62 0.88
CA MET A 329 10.07 33.06 0.96
C MET A 329 9.93 34.58 0.80
N PRO A 330 9.08 35.07 -0.13
CA PRO A 330 8.76 36.49 -0.27
C PRO A 330 8.26 37.07 1.06
N VAL A 331 8.66 38.31 1.37
CA VAL A 331 8.39 38.95 2.68
C VAL A 331 6.90 38.99 2.99
N GLU A 332 6.08 39.26 1.99
CA GLU A 332 4.61 39.33 2.04
C GLU A 332 3.95 37.99 2.36
N LEU A 333 4.61 36.86 2.09
CA LEU A 333 4.08 35.52 2.36
C LEU A 333 4.49 34.97 3.74
N ARG A 334 5.49 35.56 4.40
CA ARG A 334 6.04 35.01 5.66
C ARG A 334 5.07 35.04 6.83
N GLN A 335 4.35 36.15 6.99
CA GLN A 335 3.35 36.24 8.06
C GLN A 335 2.15 35.31 7.80
N PRO A 336 1.53 35.29 6.60
CA PRO A 336 0.53 34.27 6.27
C PRO A 336 1.02 32.84 6.50
N HIS A 337 2.25 32.53 6.09
CA HIS A 337 2.85 31.21 6.30
C HIS A 337 2.99 30.85 7.78
N LEU A 338 3.47 31.78 8.61
CA LEU A 338 3.60 31.57 10.04
C LEU A 338 2.24 31.34 10.70
N VAL A 339 1.21 32.11 10.32
CA VAL A 339 -0.16 31.91 10.79
C VAL A 339 -0.65 30.51 10.42
N ASN A 340 -0.47 30.07 9.18
CA ASN A 340 -0.86 28.73 8.75
C ASN A 340 -0.11 27.64 9.52
N LEU A 341 1.20 27.79 9.75
CA LEU A 341 1.99 26.84 10.54
C LEU A 341 1.49 26.74 11.99
N ILE A 342 1.09 27.86 12.61
CA ILE A 342 0.49 27.88 13.95
C ILE A 342 -0.87 27.19 13.94
N THR A 343 -1.70 27.43 12.92
CA THR A 343 -2.97 26.73 12.74
C THR A 343 -2.76 25.21 12.64
N LEU A 344 -1.73 24.76 11.91
CA LEU A 344 -1.37 23.35 11.83
C LEU A 344 -0.80 22.79 13.14
N ALA A 345 -0.32 23.62 14.07
CA ALA A 345 0.08 23.20 15.41
C ALA A 345 -1.09 23.13 16.41
N ALA A 346 -2.29 23.58 16.02
CA ALA A 346 -3.48 23.53 16.86
C ALA A 346 -4.17 22.16 16.81
N THR A 347 -4.93 21.84 17.86
CA THR A 347 -5.69 20.58 17.99
C THR A 347 -6.94 20.51 17.09
N ALA A 348 -7.33 21.63 16.47
CA ALA A 348 -8.45 21.65 15.54
C ALA A 348 -8.13 20.79 14.31
N GLN A 349 -9.14 20.10 13.80
CA GLN A 349 -9.01 19.29 12.58
C GLN A 349 -8.86 20.17 11.34
N THR A 350 -8.01 19.73 10.41
CA THR A 350 -7.93 20.30 9.07
C THR A 350 -9.08 19.81 8.19
N PRO A 351 -9.40 20.50 7.07
CA PRO A 351 -10.38 20.00 6.11
C PRO A 351 -10.07 18.58 5.60
N VAL A 352 -8.78 18.27 5.38
CA VAL A 352 -8.34 16.93 4.96
C VAL A 352 -8.62 15.89 6.04
N GLU A 353 -8.28 16.16 7.31
CA GLU A 353 -8.55 15.25 8.44
C GLU A 353 -10.05 15.01 8.64
N GLY A 354 -10.86 16.07 8.61
CA GLY A 354 -12.30 15.97 8.72
C GLY A 354 -12.91 15.15 7.57
N PHE A 355 -12.40 15.35 6.35
CA PHE A 355 -12.83 14.60 5.18
C PHE A 355 -12.49 13.11 5.28
N LEU A 356 -11.25 12.77 5.69
CA LEU A 356 -10.82 11.39 5.86
C LEU A 356 -11.69 10.66 6.90
N ALA A 357 -11.93 11.29 8.05
CA ALA A 357 -12.79 10.72 9.09
C ALA A 357 -14.22 10.50 8.59
N ALA A 358 -14.81 11.50 7.90
CA ALA A 358 -16.15 11.38 7.33
C ALA A 358 -16.25 10.31 6.22
N SER A 359 -15.13 9.95 5.60
CA SER A 359 -15.06 8.95 4.52
C SER A 359 -14.73 7.54 5.02
N GLY A 360 -14.79 7.29 6.33
CA GLY A 360 -14.52 5.99 6.94
C GLY A 360 -13.04 5.65 7.14
N PHE A 361 -12.16 6.66 7.09
CA PHE A 361 -10.73 6.54 7.36
C PHE A 361 -10.34 7.20 8.70
N GLU A 362 -11.10 6.95 9.76
CA GLU A 362 -10.94 7.62 11.06
C GLU A 362 -9.57 7.37 11.69
N ALA A 363 -9.04 6.13 11.59
CA ALA A 363 -7.71 5.80 12.10
C ALA A 363 -6.61 6.58 11.38
N LEU A 364 -6.71 6.70 10.05
CA LEU A 364 -5.77 7.49 9.26
C LEU A 364 -5.90 8.98 9.60
N ALA A 365 -7.13 9.50 9.72
CA ALA A 365 -7.36 10.89 10.10
C ALA A 365 -6.73 11.22 11.47
N ALA A 366 -6.82 10.30 12.43
CA ALA A 366 -6.17 10.44 13.74
C ALA A 366 -4.64 10.44 13.64
N GLU A 367 -4.06 9.52 12.85
CA GLU A 367 -2.61 9.48 12.61
C GLU A 367 -2.11 10.76 11.93
N VAL A 368 -2.80 11.24 10.90
CA VAL A 368 -2.48 12.49 10.19
C VAL A 368 -2.55 13.68 11.15
N THR A 369 -3.56 13.72 12.02
CA THR A 369 -3.69 14.77 13.05
C THR A 369 -2.50 14.76 14.01
N GLU A 370 -2.13 13.58 14.52
CA GLU A 370 -1.00 13.43 15.46
C GLU A 370 0.32 13.87 14.81
N ARG A 371 0.60 13.37 13.59
CA ARG A 371 1.81 13.71 12.83
C ARG A 371 1.88 15.19 12.51
N ARG A 372 0.82 15.77 11.94
CA ARG A 372 0.74 17.21 11.63
C ARG A 372 1.07 18.06 12.85
N ILE A 373 0.40 17.83 13.97
CA ILE A 373 0.59 18.65 15.18
C ILE A 373 2.04 18.53 15.67
N LYS A 374 2.57 17.31 15.73
CA LYS A 374 3.95 17.05 16.17
C LYS A 374 4.96 17.77 15.27
N GLU A 375 4.82 17.64 13.96
CA GLU A 375 5.74 18.23 12.98
C GLU A 375 5.65 19.76 12.93
N ALA A 376 4.44 20.32 13.01
CA ALA A 376 4.24 21.77 13.08
C ALA A 376 4.84 22.36 14.37
N MET A 377 4.62 21.70 15.52
CA MET A 377 5.21 22.11 16.81
C MET A 377 6.73 22.08 16.78
N HIS A 378 7.33 20.99 16.26
CA HIS A 378 8.79 20.91 16.10
C HIS A 378 9.32 21.99 15.16
N THR A 379 8.65 22.22 14.03
CA THR A 379 9.04 23.27 13.07
C THR A 379 9.09 24.64 13.74
N LEU A 380 8.03 25.02 14.46
CA LEU A 380 7.96 26.27 15.22
C LEU A 380 9.07 26.37 16.28
N GLN A 381 9.37 25.27 16.98
CA GLN A 381 10.47 25.21 17.95
C GLN A 381 11.83 25.44 17.30
N TYR A 382 12.10 24.80 16.15
CA TYR A 382 13.38 24.93 15.44
C TYR A 382 13.62 26.35 14.92
N ILE A 383 12.56 27.04 14.49
CA ILE A 383 12.63 28.45 14.11
C ILE A 383 12.44 29.39 15.30
N GLY A 384 12.40 28.90 16.54
CA GLY A 384 12.31 29.69 17.76
C GLY A 384 11.10 30.60 17.86
N VAL A 385 9.96 30.17 17.31
CA VAL A 385 8.71 30.88 17.52
C VAL A 385 8.20 30.51 18.91
N PRO A 386 8.04 31.48 19.83
CA PRO A 386 7.56 31.20 21.18
C PRO A 386 6.09 30.78 21.14
N ILE A 387 5.83 29.57 21.61
CA ILE A 387 4.49 29.01 21.76
C ILE A 387 4.20 28.82 23.24
N ALA A 388 3.10 29.35 23.73
CA ALA A 388 2.59 29.07 25.06
C ALA A 388 1.40 28.10 24.98
N LYS A 389 1.25 27.23 25.97
CA LYS A 389 -0.02 26.54 26.21
C LYS A 389 -0.79 27.34 27.26
N GLN A 390 -1.96 27.83 26.91
CA GLN A 390 -2.88 28.47 27.85
C GLN A 390 -4.26 27.86 27.65
N ASP A 391 -4.83 27.31 28.72
CA ASP A 391 -6.14 26.64 28.74
C ASP A 391 -6.30 25.55 27.66
N GLY A 392 -5.23 24.77 27.43
CA GLY A 392 -5.22 23.71 26.41
C GLY A 392 -5.11 24.20 24.96
N ARG A 393 -5.00 25.51 24.73
CA ARG A 393 -4.79 26.12 23.41
C ARG A 393 -3.33 26.51 23.20
N THR A 394 -2.86 26.28 21.99
CA THR A 394 -1.56 26.73 21.48
C THR A 394 -1.65 28.23 21.16
N ILE A 395 -1.04 29.07 21.98
CA ILE A 395 -1.03 30.54 21.81
C ILE A 395 0.32 31.01 21.30
N TYR A 396 0.26 31.85 20.28
CA TYR A 396 1.39 32.48 19.63
C TYR A 396 1.77 33.81 20.27
N ASN A 397 3.06 34.01 20.56
CA ASN A 397 3.61 35.30 20.99
C ASN A 397 4.35 35.98 19.82
N ALA A 398 3.83 37.13 19.38
CA ALA A 398 4.29 37.88 18.21
C ALA A 398 5.68 38.54 18.34
N ALA A 399 6.41 38.29 19.43
CA ALA A 399 7.71 38.91 19.71
C ALA A 399 8.76 38.73 18.57
N VAL A 400 8.69 37.63 17.81
CA VAL A 400 9.65 37.33 16.72
C VAL A 400 9.20 37.81 15.33
N GLU A 401 8.00 38.40 15.18
CA GLU A 401 7.52 38.88 13.86
C GLU A 401 8.40 39.93 13.20
N PRO A 402 8.90 40.96 13.91
CA PRO A 402 9.73 41.97 13.29
C PRO A 402 11.02 41.37 12.72
N GLU A 403 11.61 40.41 13.43
CA GLU A 403 12.81 39.68 12.99
C GLU A 403 12.54 38.86 11.73
N ILE A 404 11.42 38.13 11.67
CA ILE A 404 11.03 37.33 10.50
C ILE A 404 10.81 38.21 9.26
N ARG A 405 10.19 39.38 9.43
CA ARG A 405 9.98 40.34 8.34
C ARG A 405 11.28 40.97 7.83
N ALA A 406 12.30 41.10 8.68
CA ALA A 406 13.58 41.71 8.32
C ALA A 406 14.51 40.80 7.50
N ILE A 407 14.27 39.49 7.45
CA ILE A 407 15.09 38.53 6.68
C ILE A 407 15.05 38.89 5.18
N PRO A 408 16.15 38.91 4.43
CA PRO A 408 16.10 39.20 2.99
C PRO A 408 15.46 38.03 2.22
N TYR A 409 14.63 38.33 1.22
CA TYR A 409 14.17 37.31 0.26
C TYR A 409 15.25 37.07 -0.78
N THR A 410 15.79 35.85 -0.82
CA THR A 410 16.70 35.41 -1.88
C THR A 410 15.86 34.74 -2.94
N GLY A 411 15.33 35.52 -3.89
CA GLY A 411 14.58 34.98 -5.02
C GLY A 411 15.33 33.82 -5.67
N ALA A 412 14.60 32.81 -6.14
CA ALA A 412 15.20 31.72 -6.89
C ALA A 412 15.96 32.32 -8.08
N SER A 413 17.29 32.17 -8.10
CA SER A 413 18.07 32.46 -9.28
C SER A 413 17.53 31.57 -10.38
N THR A 414 16.86 32.16 -11.38
CA THR A 414 16.60 31.48 -12.64
C THR A 414 17.96 31.04 -13.18
N SER A 415 18.22 29.73 -13.18
CA SER A 415 19.20 29.16 -14.10
C SER A 415 18.67 29.41 -15.50
N SER A 416 19.01 30.58 -16.03
CA SER A 416 18.92 30.87 -17.45
C SER A 416 19.70 29.78 -18.17
N GLN A 417 19.01 29.18 -19.14
CA GLN A 417 19.62 28.47 -20.26
C GLN A 417 20.82 29.28 -20.76
N GLY A 418 21.95 28.63 -20.93
CA GLY A 418 23.19 29.27 -21.35
C GLY A 418 24.10 28.31 -22.10
N ALA A 419 23.85 28.26 -23.42
CA ALA A 419 24.72 27.87 -24.54
C ALA A 419 25.20 26.42 -24.65
#